data_AF-A0A2M7FQ24-F1
#
_entry.id   AF-A0A2M7FQ24-F1
#
_cell.length_a   1.000
_cell.length_b   1.000
_cell.length_c   1.000
_cell.angle_alpha   90.00
_cell.angle_beta   90.00
_cell.angle_gamma   90.00
#
_symmetry.space_group_name_H-M   'P 1'
#
loop_
_entity.id
_entity.type
_entity.pdbx_description
1 polymer ?
#
loop_
_entity_poly.entity_id
_entity_poly.type
_entity_poly.pdbx_seq_one_letter_code
_entity_poly.pdbx_strand_id
1 'polypeptide(L)'
;MIGYVGNIEEATEQNSNFRQVVFTGAHTQLVAMSLLPGEDIGSEVHASVDQFFRLESGALKIVMNGEEATLTDGMVAIVPAG
;
A
#
# COMPACT_ATOMS: atom_id res chain seq x y z
N MET A 1 20.98 9.75 -3.90
CA MET A 1 19.68 9.82 -4.61
C MET A 1 18.77 10.74 -3.83
N ILE A 2 18.14 11.72 -4.47
CA ILE A 2 17.37 12.79 -3.80
C ILE A 2 15.93 12.37 -3.46
N GLY A 3 15.75 11.20 -2.81
CA GLY A 3 14.41 10.73 -2.38
C GLY A 3 13.33 10.75 -3.47
N TYR A 4 12.06 10.82 -3.04
CA TYR A 4 10.90 11.09 -3.90
C TYR A 4 10.12 12.28 -3.33
N VAL A 5 9.76 13.24 -4.19
CA VAL A 5 8.89 14.38 -3.88
C VAL A 5 7.89 14.51 -5.02
N GLY A 6 6.61 14.28 -4.74
CA GLY A 6 5.54 14.31 -5.74
C GLY A 6 4.16 14.14 -5.11
N ASN A 7 3.11 14.34 -5.90
CA ASN A 7 1.74 14.11 -5.48
C ASN A 7 1.42 12.62 -5.54
N ILE A 8 1.46 11.95 -4.40
CA ILE A 8 1.23 10.50 -4.32
C ILE A 8 -0.23 10.11 -4.57
N GLU A 9 -1.17 11.00 -4.26
CA GLU A 9 -2.60 10.78 -4.51
C GLU A 9 -2.85 10.66 -6.01
N GLU A 10 -2.38 11.66 -6.78
CA GLU A 10 -2.48 11.65 -8.25
C GLU A 10 -1.76 10.45 -8.87
N ALA A 11 -0.55 10.11 -8.39
CA ALA A 11 0.18 8.94 -8.87
C ALA A 11 -0.55 7.61 -8.59
N THR A 12 -1.34 7.54 -7.50
CA THR A 12 -2.10 6.36 -7.13
C THR A 12 -3.40 6.26 -7.94
N GLU A 13 -4.15 7.36 -8.06
CA GLU A 13 -5.42 7.39 -8.81
C GLU A 13 -5.23 7.19 -10.32
N GLN A 14 -4.10 7.63 -10.88
CA GLN A 14 -3.78 7.42 -12.30
C GLN A 14 -3.21 6.02 -12.60
N ASN A 15 -2.80 5.27 -11.58
CA ASN A 15 -2.22 3.95 -11.75
C ASN A 15 -3.31 2.90 -11.94
N SER A 16 -3.27 2.19 -13.06
CA SER A 16 -4.15 1.04 -13.34
C SER A 16 -3.46 -0.32 -13.16
N ASN A 17 -2.17 -0.33 -12.79
CA ASN A 17 -1.44 -1.57 -12.57
C ASN A 17 -1.70 -2.10 -11.16
N PHE A 18 -1.75 -3.43 -11.02
CA PHE A 18 -1.80 -4.08 -9.71
C PHE A 18 -0.69 -3.59 -8.78
N ARG A 19 0.52 -3.42 -9.30
CA ARG A 19 1.65 -2.82 -8.58
C ARG A 19 2.55 -2.06 -9.55
N GLN A 20 2.84 -0.81 -9.22
CA GLN A 20 3.81 0.03 -9.92
C GLN A 20 4.82 0.58 -8.92
N VAL A 21 6.11 0.36 -9.19
CA VAL A 21 7.19 0.95 -8.38
C VAL A 21 7.32 2.42 -8.74
N VAL A 22 7.05 3.31 -7.77
CA VAL A 22 7.20 4.76 -7.92
C VAL A 22 8.62 5.19 -7.55
N PHE A 23 9.16 4.61 -6.48
CA PHE A 23 10.51 4.90 -6.02
C PHE A 23 11.12 3.71 -5.28
N THR A 24 12.43 3.49 -5.43
CA THR A 24 13.21 2.53 -4.64
C THR A 24 14.49 3.20 -4.14
N GLY A 25 14.64 3.24 -2.82
CA GLY A 25 15.85 3.65 -2.11
C GLY A 25 16.45 2.49 -1.33
N ALA A 26 17.53 2.77 -0.58
CA ALA A 26 18.25 1.74 0.17
C ALA A 26 17.44 1.12 1.32
N HIS A 27 16.51 1.89 1.90
CA HIS A 27 15.74 1.48 3.08
C HIS A 27 14.23 1.70 2.91
N THR A 28 13.78 2.14 1.74
CA THR A 28 12.38 2.50 1.50
C THR A 28 12.02 2.22 0.06
N GLN A 29 10.86 1.62 -0.15
CA GLN A 29 10.24 1.49 -1.45
C GLN A 29 8.85 2.12 -1.40
N LEU A 30 8.50 2.88 -2.44
CA LEU A 30 7.17 3.44 -2.62
C LEU A 30 6.55 2.79 -3.86
N VAL A 31 5.36 2.24 -3.68
CA VAL A 31 4.59 1.60 -4.74
C VAL A 31 3.20 2.22 -4.79
N ALA A 32 2.64 2.34 -5.99
CA ALA A 32 1.22 2.56 -6.21
C ALA A 32 0.59 1.22 -6.59
N MET A 33 -0.63 0.96 -6.12
CA MET A 33 -1.35 -0.28 -6.37
C MET A 33 -2.80 0.04 -6.74
N SER A 34 -3.34 -0.68 -7.72
CA SER A 34 -4.76 -0.63 -8.09
C SER A 34 -5.30 -2.05 -8.14
N LEU A 35 -6.26 -2.34 -7.27
CA LEU A 35 -6.89 -3.64 -7.18
C LEU A 35 -8.31 -3.58 -7.74
N LEU A 36 -8.67 -4.55 -8.57
CA LEU A 36 -10.05 -4.76 -8.99
C LEU A 36 -10.86 -5.43 -7.86
N PRO A 37 -12.20 -5.30 -7.88
CA PRO A 37 -13.05 -5.99 -6.91
C PRO A 37 -12.79 -7.50 -6.88
N GLY A 38 -12.46 -8.03 -5.70
CA GLY A 38 -12.15 -9.43 -5.48
C GLY A 38 -10.67 -9.80 -5.64
N GLU A 39 -9.81 -8.87 -6.05
CA GLU A 39 -8.36 -9.04 -5.98
C GLU A 39 -7.85 -8.86 -4.55
N ASP A 40 -6.74 -9.54 -4.27
CA ASP A 40 -6.05 -9.50 -2.99
C ASP A 40 -4.55 -9.25 -3.26
N ILE A 41 -3.91 -8.52 -2.36
CA ILE A 41 -2.45 -8.34 -2.35
C ILE A 41 -1.74 -9.66 -2.00
N GLY A 42 -2.42 -10.53 -1.26
CA GLY A 42 -1.89 -11.74 -0.66
C GLY A 42 -1.52 -11.51 0.81
N SER A 43 -1.72 -12.54 1.63
CA SER A 43 -1.26 -12.52 3.03
C SER A 43 0.22 -12.89 3.10
N GLU A 44 1.06 -11.96 3.52
CA GLU A 44 2.49 -12.16 3.71
C GLU A 44 2.95 -11.62 5.07
N VAL A 45 4.00 -12.23 5.61
CA VAL A 45 4.67 -11.79 6.84
C VAL A 45 6.09 -11.37 6.47
N HIS A 46 6.43 -10.12 6.74
CA HIS A 46 7.77 -9.59 6.50
C HIS A 46 8.54 -9.49 7.82
N ALA A 47 9.60 -10.28 7.98
CA ALA A 47 10.35 -10.34 9.23
C ALA A 47 11.25 -9.11 9.52
N SER A 48 11.46 -8.24 8.53
CA SER A 48 12.50 -7.21 8.60
C SER A 48 12.02 -5.80 8.22
N VAL A 49 10.78 -5.65 7.73
CA VAL A 49 10.25 -4.37 7.28
C VAL A 49 8.81 -4.20 7.71
N ASP A 50 8.51 -3.01 8.21
CA ASP A 50 7.14 -2.56 8.38
C ASP A 50 6.57 -2.12 7.01
N GLN A 51 5.27 -2.24 6.84
CA GLN A 51 4.56 -1.74 5.68
C GLN A 51 3.56 -0.66 6.10
N PHE A 52 3.52 0.40 5.29
CA PHE A 52 2.53 1.47 5.41
C PHE A 52 1.65 1.46 4.18
N PHE A 53 0.34 1.38 4.39
CA PHE A 53 -0.68 1.48 3.36
C PHE A 53 -1.52 2.73 3.60
N ARG A 54 -1.75 3.51 2.53
CA ARG A 54 -2.71 4.61 2.49
C ARG A 54 -3.68 4.31 1.36
N LEU A 55 -4.97 4.39 1.65
CA LEU A 55 -6.01 4.20 0.65
C LEU A 55 -6.45 5.56 0.11
N GLU A 56 -6.26 5.79 -1.18
CA GLU A 56 -6.72 7.05 -1.81
C GLU A 56 -8.16 6.92 -2.34
N SER A 57 -8.57 5.73 -2.81
CA SER A 57 -9.93 5.51 -3.30
C SER A 57 -10.43 4.07 -3.10
N GLY A 58 -11.72 3.94 -2.81
CA GLY A 58 -12.43 2.68 -2.71
C GLY A 58 -12.59 2.18 -1.28
N ALA A 59 -12.78 0.86 -1.15
CA ALA A 59 -12.86 0.21 0.14
C ALA A 59 -12.07 -1.09 0.10
N LEU A 60 -11.23 -1.30 1.11
CA LEU A 60 -10.45 -2.52 1.27
C LEU A 60 -10.75 -3.15 2.62
N LYS A 61 -10.80 -4.48 2.63
CA LYS A 61 -10.72 -5.23 3.88
C LYS A 61 -9.25 -5.55 4.14
N ILE A 62 -8.75 -5.14 5.30
CA ILE A 62 -7.43 -5.57 5.77
C ILE A 62 -7.62 -6.63 6.85
N VAL A 63 -6.76 -7.63 6.84
CA VAL A 63 -6.71 -8.68 7.86
C VAL A 63 -5.30 -8.71 8.43
N MET A 64 -5.15 -8.43 9.72
CA MET A 64 -3.87 -8.43 10.43
C MET A 64 -4.00 -9.30 11.67
N ASN A 65 -3.19 -10.36 11.79
CA ASN A 65 -3.24 -11.31 12.91
C ASN A 65 -4.64 -11.86 13.22
N GLY A 66 -5.46 -12.05 12.18
CA GLY A 66 -6.84 -12.53 12.30
C GLY A 66 -7.87 -11.48 12.70
N GLU A 67 -7.44 -10.25 12.97
CA GLU A 67 -8.33 -9.10 13.14
C GLU A 67 -8.65 -8.47 11.79
N GLU A 68 -9.93 -8.24 11.53
CA GLU A 68 -10.38 -7.59 10.30
C GLU A 68 -10.73 -6.13 10.54
N ALA A 69 -10.34 -5.26 9.61
CA ALA A 69 -10.77 -3.87 9.57
C ALA A 69 -11.12 -3.46 8.13
N THR A 70 -11.99 -2.46 8.00
CA THR A 70 -12.30 -1.84 6.71
C THR A 70 -11.53 -0.52 6.60
N LEU A 71 -10.77 -0.37 5.52
CA LEU A 71 -10.19 0.91 5.12
C LEU A 71 -11.06 1.53 4.04
N THR A 72 -11.28 2.83 4.15
CA THR A 72 -11.89 3.69 3.13
C THR A 72 -10.95 4.84 2.78
N ASP A 73 -11.34 5.66 1.81
CA ASP A 73 -10.61 6.83 1.33
C ASP A 73 -10.00 7.67 2.48
N GLY A 74 -8.71 7.96 2.37
CA GLY A 74 -7.93 8.73 3.34
C GLY A 74 -7.50 7.96 4.59
N MET A 75 -7.91 6.70 4.77
CA MET A 75 -7.46 5.87 5.89
C MET A 75 -6.07 5.27 5.64
N VAL A 76 -5.43 4.92 6.75
CA VAL A 76 -4.10 4.29 6.77
C VAL A 76 -4.13 2.97 7.52
N ALA A 77 -3.26 2.06 7.11
CA ALA A 77 -2.91 0.86 7.88
C ALA A 77 -1.39 0.74 7.98
N ILE A 78 -0.93 0.27 9.13
CA ILE A 78 0.47 -0.06 9.37
C ILE A 78 0.53 -1.53 9.72
N VAL A 79 1.26 -2.30 8.92
CA VAL A 79 1.57 -3.71 9.18
C VAL A 79 3.00 -3.75 9.70
N PRO A 80 3.22 -3.94 11.02
CA PRO A 80 4.56 -4.04 11.57
C PRO A 80 5.24 -5.34 11.10
N ALA A 81 6.56 -5.37 11.17
CA ALA A 81 7.33 -6.57 10.89
C ALA A 81 7.02 -7.69 11.89
N GLY A 82 6.95 -8.93 11.37
CA GLY A 82 6.57 -10.13 12.13
C GLY A 82 5.08 -10.42 12.12
#